data_AF-A0A2W4LK24-F1
#
_entry.id   AF-A0A2W4LK24-F1
#
_cell.length_a   1.000
_cell.length_b   1.000
_cell.length_c   1.000
_cell.angle_alpha   90.00
_cell.angle_beta   90.00
_cell.angle_gamma   90.00
#
_symmetry.space_group_name_H-M   'P 1'
#
loop_
_entity.id
_entity.type
_entity.pdbx_description
1 polymer ?
#
loop_
_entity_poly.entity_id
_entity_poly.type
_entity_poly.pdbx_seq_one_letter_code
_entity_poly.pdbx_strand_id
1 'polypeptide(L)' 'RELTEQTIAEAAELAAESANPQTDHRGSADYKRHVVRTFVSRALRRVLPTPAGKAA' A
#
# COMPACT_ATOMS: atom_id res chain seq x y z
N ARG A 1 4.07 -15.89 -3.39
CA ARG A 1 3.32 -15.26 -4.50
C ARG A 1 4.29 -14.36 -5.26
N GLU A 2 4.19 -14.28 -6.58
CA GLU A 2 4.97 -13.32 -7.40
C GLU A 2 4.52 -11.89 -7.10
N LEU A 3 5.44 -10.91 -7.15
CA LEU A 3 5.13 -9.51 -6.94
C LEU A 3 4.59 -8.89 -8.23
N THR A 4 3.27 -8.90 -8.37
CA THR A 4 2.50 -8.32 -9.49
C THR A 4 1.56 -7.22 -8.98
N GLU A 5 1.05 -6.35 -9.87
CA GLU A 5 0.05 -5.33 -9.49
C GLU A 5 -1.17 -5.92 -8.77
N GLN A 6 -1.66 -7.09 -9.20
CA GLN A 6 -2.78 -7.77 -8.54
C GLN A 6 -2.42 -8.16 -7.11
N THR A 7 -1.27 -8.79 -6.90
CA THR A 7 -0.83 -9.21 -5.56
C THR A 7 -0.47 -8.02 -4.66
N ILE A 8 -0.03 -6.90 -5.24
CA ILE A 8 0.21 -5.65 -4.50
C ILE A 8 -1.12 -5.07 -4.00
N ALA A 9 -2.13 -5.03 -4.87
CA ALA A 9 -3.47 -4.59 -4.48
C ALA A 9 -4.04 -5.49 -3.37
N GLU A 10 -3.97 -6.81 -3.54
CA GLU A 10 -4.42 -7.77 -2.52
C GLU A 10 -3.68 -7.58 -1.19
N ALA A 11 -2.35 -7.43 -1.21
CA ALA A 11 -1.56 -7.20 -0.01
C ALA A 11 -1.92 -5.88 0.69
N ALA A 12 -2.21 -4.83 -0.08
CA ALA A 12 -2.62 -3.54 0.46
C ALA A 12 -4.00 -3.58 1.12
N GLU A 13 -4.96 -4.31 0.54
CA GLU A 13 -6.28 -4.50 1.16
C GLU A 13 -6.16 -5.31 2.45
N LEU A 14 -5.46 -6.45 2.43
CA LEU A 14 -5.27 -7.29 3.61
C LEU A 14 -4.59 -6.53 4.76
N ALA A 15 -3.60 -5.68 4.44
CA ALA A 15 -2.93 -4.85 5.43
C ALA A 15 -3.87 -3.78 6.02
N ALA A 16 -4.74 -3.19 5.20
CA ALA A 16 -5.72 -2.21 5.65
C ALA A 16 -6.83 -2.83 6.51
N GLU A 17 -7.29 -4.03 6.14
CA GLU A 17 -8.25 -4.82 6.92
C GLU A 17 -7.67 -5.24 8.28
N SER A 18 -6.38 -5.63 8.30
CA SER A 18 -5.68 -6.01 9.52
C SER A 18 -5.37 -4.83 10.45
N ALA A 19 -5.41 -3.60 9.92
CA ALA A 19 -5.11 -2.41 10.70
C ALA A 19 -6.27 -2.04 11.63
N ASN A 20 -5.97 -1.87 12.92
CA ASN A 20 -6.94 -1.42 13.93
C ASN A 20 -6.60 -0.02 14.49
N PRO A 21 -6.65 1.05 13.67
CA PRO A 21 -6.32 2.40 14.11
C PRO A 21 -7.43 3.04 14.95
N GLN A 22 -7.06 3.90 15.88
CA GLN A 22 -8.01 4.74 16.61
C GLN A 22 -8.32 6.05 15.85
N THR A 23 -9.53 6.57 16.02
CA THR A 23 -9.89 7.91 15.59
C THR A 23 -9.28 8.95 16.54
N ASP A 24 -8.65 9.98 16.00
CA ASP A 24 -8.13 11.12 16.76
C ASP A 24 -8.08 12.39 15.88
N HIS A 25 -7.43 13.45 16.38
CA HIS A 25 -7.25 14.73 15.67
C HIS A 25 -6.51 14.61 14.32
N ARG A 26 -5.82 13.50 14.05
CA ARG A 26 -5.13 13.23 12.78
C ARG A 26 -6.00 12.48 11.77
N GLY A 27 -7.20 12.07 12.15
CA GLY A 27 -8.20 11.48 11.26
C GLY A 27 -8.97 10.31 11.86
N SER A 28 -10.02 9.90 11.15
CA SER A 28 -10.84 8.74 11.50
C SER A 28 -10.09 7.42 11.32
N ALA A 29 -10.55 6.38 12.01
CA ALA A 29 -10.08 5.01 11.81
C ALA A 29 -10.20 4.57 10.33
N ASP A 30 -11.29 4.92 9.65
CA ASP A 30 -11.50 4.62 8.22
C ASP A 30 -10.47 5.32 7.33
N TYR A 31 -10.22 6.61 7.58
CA TYR A 31 -9.20 7.35 6.85
C TYR A 31 -7.82 6.70 7.04
N LYS A 32 -7.48 6.31 8.28
CA LYS A 32 -6.21 5.65 8.58
C LYS A 32 -6.08 4.27 7.93
N ARG A 33 -7.16 3.49 7.84
CA ARG A 33 -7.17 2.23 7.06
C ARG A 33 -6.90 2.49 5.58
N HIS A 34 -7.52 3.51 5.00
CA HIS A 34 -7.25 3.90 3.62
C HIS A 34 -5.81 4.37 3.40
N VAL A 35 -5.23 5.07 4.38
CA VAL A 35 -3.82 5.48 4.37
C VAL A 35 -2.89 4.27 4.40
N VAL A 36 -3.17 3.26 5.23
CA VAL A 36 -2.41 2.00 5.27
C VAL A 36 -2.41 1.32 3.89
N ARG A 37 -3.58 1.12 3.29
CA ARG A 37 -3.72 0.58 1.92
C ARG A 37 -2.84 1.32 0.92
N THR A 38 -2.88 2.65 0.98
CA THR A 38 -2.13 3.53 0.06
C THR A 38 -0.62 3.37 0.25
N PHE A 39 -0.14 3.38 1.50
CA PHE A 39 1.29 3.27 1.77
C PHE A 39 1.85 1.89 1.44
N VAL A 40 1.12 0.82 1.75
CA VAL A 40 1.53 -0.55 1.38
C VAL A 40 1.65 -0.68 -0.13
N SER A 41 0.64 -0.21 -0.88
CA SER A 41 0.69 -0.20 -2.35
C SER A 41 1.90 0.55 -2.89
N ARG A 42 2.19 1.74 -2.34
CA ARG A 42 3.33 2.58 -2.77
C ARG A 42 4.68 1.95 -2.43
N ALA A 43 4.81 1.38 -1.24
CA ALA A 43 6.03 0.73 -0.79
C ALA A 43 6.38 -0.48 -1.67
N LEU A 44 5.40 -1.32 -1.97
CA LEU A 44 5.59 -2.50 -2.82
C LEU A 44 5.90 -2.13 -4.28
N ARG A 45 5.24 -1.10 -4.83
CA ARG A 45 5.57 -0.60 -6.18
C ARG A 45 6.98 -0.01 -6.28
N ARG A 46 7.52 0.53 -5.18
CA ARG A 46 8.88 1.08 -5.17
C ARG A 46 9.97 0.01 -5.27
N VAL A 47 9.68 -1.22 -4.82
CA VAL A 47 10.62 -2.35 -4.90
C VAL A 47 10.41 -3.21 -6.14
N LEU A 48 9.36 -2.95 -6.93
CA LEU A 48 9.28 -3.50 -8.27
C LEU A 48 10.45 -2.97 -9.09
N PRO A 49 11.22 -3.84 -9.75
CA PRO A 49 12.25 -3.38 -10.66
C PRO A 49 11.58 -2.54 -11.75
N THR A 50 11.97 -1.27 -11.85
CA THR A 50 11.60 -0.44 -13.00
C THR A 50 12.05 -1.20 -14.25
N PRO A 51 11.19 -1.46 -15.25
CA PRO A 51 11.66 -1.95 -16.54
C PRO A 51 12.64 -0.90 -17.04
N ALA A 52 13.92 -1.26 -17.16
CA ALA A 52 15.05 -0.35 -17.36
C ALA A 52 14.67 0.87 -18.22
N GLY A 53 14.34 1.99 -17.57
CA GLY A 53 14.00 3.23 -18.23
C GLY A 53 15.30 3.86 -18.69
N LYS A 54 15.42 4.09 -20.01
CA LYS A 54 16.57 4.69 -20.71
C LYS A 54 17.34 5.68 -19.82
N ALA A 55 18.64 5.41 -19.66
CA ALA A 55 19.61 6.41 -19.24
C ALA A 55 19.47 7.64 -20.17
N ALA A 56 19.18 8.79 -19.57
CA ALA A 56 19.38 10.09 -20.17
C ALA A 56 20.80 10.57 -19.85
#